data_AF-A0A6C0L6Z1-F1
#
_entry.id   AF-A0A6C0L6Z1-F1
#
_cell.length_a   1.000
_cell.length_b   1.000
_cell.length_c   1.000
_cell.angle_alpha   90.00
_cell.angle_beta   90.00
_cell.angle_gamma   90.00
#
_symmetry.space_group_name_H-M   'P 1'
#
loop_
_entity.id
_entity.type
_entity.pdbx_description
1 polymer ?
#
loop_
_entity_poly.entity_id
_entity_poly.type
_entity_poly.pdbx_seq_one_letter_code
_entity_poly.pdbx_strand_id
1 'polypeptide(L)'
;MRNWKSAIENLEKALPICTIDDLYYFKPELMLSRCHLNIGSFSLANKYLAMFESHTRNNPQCREEIAKLALIRGDYDKVLYQVKQAYKSDKDIPEPLTILMIEAYHKKIFEISNTISDAKTPEIILVKVKSLREQGKISQASSLFEKYFNRKSQNTWVEQAHIEAARIYMLTHDWKKAIAHWEQCSTNDPIVGMARLRCLAELGLHKAIKRTMRTGTWFNNLPDAHKEFAHALLSFSQGNWIEATKSLSKAIPFYDKSSLIIHKPELWLSRCLRAQGLFNEAHCQLARYESHTRNDPQCREQIARLAYARGDMKKVIHQLEHAYPDSLDIPEDLLLIKLYAMRLEKNFHNYTAVINSLDSDKSKRISQSIENLIQKHSSSNAA
;
A
#
# COMPACT_ATOMS: atom_id res chain seq x y z
N MET A 1 22.07 1.40 10.81
CA MET A 1 21.19 0.21 10.74
C MET A 1 20.89 -0.24 12.16
N ARG A 2 19.64 -0.41 12.58
CA ARG A 2 19.33 -0.86 13.96
C ARG A 2 19.59 -2.37 14.06
N ASN A 3 20.54 -2.80 14.89
CA ASN A 3 20.92 -4.22 15.04
C ASN A 3 20.06 -4.91 16.11
N TRP A 4 18.81 -5.21 15.77
CA TRP A 4 17.86 -5.82 16.71
C TRP A 4 18.26 -7.22 17.17
N LYS A 5 18.92 -8.01 16.31
CA LYS A 5 19.35 -9.37 16.65
C LYS A 5 20.42 -9.38 17.74
N SER A 6 21.45 -8.55 17.60
CA SER A 6 22.48 -8.40 18.63
C SER A 6 21.92 -7.84 19.93
N ALA A 7 20.96 -6.91 19.86
CA ALA A 7 20.28 -6.40 21.05
C ALA A 7 19.51 -7.51 21.79
N ILE A 8 18.79 -8.38 21.06
CA ILE A 8 18.11 -9.55 21.65
C ILE A 8 19.13 -10.46 22.33
N GLU A 9 20.19 -10.86 21.62
CA GLU A 9 21.20 -11.76 22.19
C GLU A 9 21.84 -11.22 23.47
N ASN A 10 22.13 -9.92 23.53
CA ASN A 10 22.71 -9.29 24.71
C ASN A 10 21.69 -9.19 25.86
N LEU A 11 20.45 -8.81 25.56
CA LEU A 11 19.39 -8.69 26.58
C LEU A 11 18.98 -10.06 27.13
N GLU A 12 18.91 -11.11 26.30
CA GLU A 12 18.57 -12.47 26.75
C GLU A 12 19.68 -13.08 27.62
N LYS A 13 20.95 -12.73 27.38
CA LYS A 13 22.08 -13.10 28.26
C LYS A 13 22.05 -12.37 29.59
N ALA A 14 21.64 -11.10 29.59
CA ALA A 14 21.59 -10.27 30.80
C ALA A 14 20.34 -10.53 31.65
N LEU A 15 19.22 -10.91 31.05
CA LEU A 15 17.94 -11.05 31.77
C LEU A 15 18.00 -12.01 32.98
N PRO A 16 18.67 -13.18 32.94
CA PRO A 16 18.73 -14.10 34.07
C PRO A 16 19.55 -13.60 35.27
N ILE A 17 20.43 -12.61 35.06
CA ILE A 17 21.29 -12.04 36.10
C ILE A 17 20.73 -10.73 36.68
N CYS A 18 19.63 -10.21 36.13
CA CYS A 18 18.97 -9.02 36.65
C CYS A 18 18.31 -9.28 38.01
N THR A 19 18.52 -8.37 38.95
CA THR A 19 17.76 -8.31 40.20
C THR A 19 16.35 -7.76 39.96
N ILE A 20 15.45 -7.86 40.94
CA ILE A 20 14.10 -7.29 40.84
C ILE A 20 14.16 -5.78 40.58
N ASP A 21 15.10 -5.08 41.21
CA ASP A 21 15.30 -3.65 41.00
C ASP A 21 15.76 -3.37 39.56
N ASP A 22 16.68 -4.18 39.02
CA ASP A 22 17.11 -4.06 37.61
C ASP A 22 15.93 -4.25 36.64
N LEU A 23 15.05 -5.23 36.92
CA LEU A 23 13.85 -5.47 36.11
C LEU A 23 12.90 -4.27 36.15
N TYR A 24 12.78 -3.61 37.31
CA TYR A 24 11.92 -2.44 37.48
C TYR A 24 12.48 -1.18 36.79
N TYR A 25 13.77 -0.90 36.99
CA TYR A 25 14.41 0.32 36.48
C TYR A 25 14.74 0.24 34.99
N PHE A 26 15.37 -0.86 34.55
CA PHE A 26 15.83 -1.00 33.17
C PHE A 26 14.79 -1.60 32.24
N LYS A 27 13.80 -2.32 32.79
CA LYS A 27 12.68 -2.93 32.04
C LYS A 27 13.17 -3.76 30.83
N PRO A 28 14.18 -4.64 31.00
CA PRO A 28 14.77 -5.41 29.90
C PRO A 28 13.74 -6.26 29.17
N GLU A 29 12.67 -6.72 29.83
CA GLU A 29 11.59 -7.49 29.19
C GLU A 29 10.77 -6.65 28.21
N LEU A 30 10.50 -5.37 28.53
CA LEU A 30 9.85 -4.47 27.57
C LEU A 30 10.77 -4.21 26.37
N MET A 31 12.08 -4.08 26.59
CA MET A 31 13.06 -3.91 25.52
C MET A 31 13.14 -5.15 24.63
N LEU A 32 13.15 -6.34 25.22
CA LEU A 32 13.11 -7.62 24.49
C LEU A 32 11.84 -7.74 23.67
N SER A 33 10.68 -7.43 24.26
CA SER A 33 9.42 -7.44 23.53
C SER A 33 9.46 -6.53 22.30
N ARG A 34 9.94 -5.29 22.45
CA ARG A 34 10.14 -4.34 21.35
C ARG A 34 11.04 -4.89 20.26
N CYS A 35 12.18 -5.50 20.63
CA CYS A 35 13.09 -6.06 19.65
C CYS A 35 12.44 -7.21 18.87
N HIS A 36 11.77 -8.13 19.56
CA HIS A 36 11.04 -9.24 18.93
C HIS A 36 9.89 -8.77 18.04
N LEU A 37 9.18 -7.72 18.43
CA LEU A 37 8.13 -7.11 17.60
C LEU A 37 8.70 -6.54 16.30
N ASN A 38 9.87 -5.91 16.34
CA ASN A 38 10.54 -5.36 15.14
C ASN A 38 11.09 -6.43 14.20
N ILE A 39 11.48 -7.61 14.70
CA ILE A 39 11.96 -8.72 13.85
C ILE A 39 10.83 -9.69 13.43
N GLY A 40 9.58 -9.45 13.85
CA GLY A 40 8.42 -10.27 13.47
C GLY A 40 8.17 -11.50 14.36
N SER A 41 8.87 -11.64 15.49
CA SER A 41 8.69 -12.76 16.43
C SER A 41 7.59 -12.46 17.45
N PHE A 42 6.33 -12.44 17.01
CA PHE A 42 5.19 -11.98 17.81
C PHE A 42 4.84 -12.85 19.03
N SER A 43 5.17 -14.14 19.00
CA SER A 43 4.98 -15.05 20.15
C SER A 43 5.94 -14.69 21.29
N LEU A 44 7.22 -14.50 20.98
CA LEU A 44 8.24 -14.08 21.93
C LEU A 44 7.99 -12.66 22.43
N ALA A 45 7.56 -11.74 21.56
CA ALA A 45 7.16 -10.40 21.99
C ALA A 45 6.06 -10.45 23.06
N ASN A 46 5.07 -11.32 22.90
CA ASN A 46 4.00 -11.53 23.87
C ASN A 46 4.50 -12.19 25.17
N LYS A 47 5.40 -13.17 25.06
CA LYS A 47 6.01 -13.84 26.22
C LYS A 47 6.67 -12.81 27.14
N TYR A 48 7.51 -11.93 26.59
CA TYR A 48 8.22 -10.93 27.39
C TYR A 48 7.30 -9.85 27.97
N LEU A 49 6.20 -9.48 27.29
CA LEU A 49 5.17 -8.61 27.89
C LEU A 49 4.50 -9.27 29.08
N ALA A 50 4.10 -10.54 28.96
CA ALA A 50 3.50 -11.29 30.06
C ALA A 50 4.47 -11.46 31.24
N MET A 51 5.76 -11.67 30.98
CA MET A 51 6.79 -11.68 32.02
C MET A 51 6.87 -10.34 32.75
N PHE A 52 6.88 -9.22 32.02
CA PHE A 52 6.90 -7.88 32.62
C PHE A 52 5.64 -7.57 33.44
N GLU A 53 4.45 -7.94 32.94
CA GLU A 53 3.18 -7.74 33.64
C GLU A 53 3.07 -8.55 34.94
N SER A 54 3.80 -9.67 35.05
CA SER A 54 3.77 -10.52 36.24
C SER A 54 4.31 -9.83 37.50
N HIS A 55 5.21 -8.86 37.34
CA HIS A 55 5.83 -8.11 38.43
C HIS A 55 5.54 -6.60 38.39
N THR A 56 5.00 -6.07 37.29
CA THR A 56 4.56 -4.67 37.20
C THR A 56 3.09 -4.57 36.77
N ARG A 57 2.23 -4.10 37.68
CA ARG A 57 0.80 -3.92 37.37
C ARG A 57 0.55 -2.55 36.74
N ASN A 58 -0.28 -2.53 35.69
CA ASN A 58 -0.80 -1.32 35.05
C ASN A 58 0.25 -0.32 34.54
N ASN A 59 1.45 -0.78 34.18
CA ASN A 59 2.48 0.10 33.65
C ASN A 59 2.05 0.67 32.27
N PRO A 60 2.01 2.01 32.08
CA PRO A 60 1.58 2.61 30.81
C PRO A 60 2.42 2.15 29.61
N GLN A 61 3.75 2.08 29.76
CA GLN A 61 4.65 1.67 28.67
C GLN A 61 4.42 0.22 28.26
N CYS A 62 4.09 -0.67 29.21
CA CYS A 62 3.73 -2.05 28.88
C CYS A 62 2.42 -2.11 28.07
N ARG A 63 1.40 -1.34 28.49
CA ARG A 63 0.11 -1.27 27.79
C ARG A 63 0.25 -0.74 26.36
N GLU A 64 1.14 0.22 26.14
CA GLU A 64 1.48 0.69 24.79
C GLU A 64 2.04 -0.41 23.89
N GLU A 65 2.97 -1.22 24.40
CA GLU A 65 3.55 -2.32 23.63
C GLU A 65 2.52 -3.44 23.38
N ILE A 66 1.64 -3.72 24.35
CA ILE A 66 0.51 -4.63 24.15
C ILE A 66 -0.42 -4.10 23.05
N ALA A 67 -0.71 -2.79 23.03
CA ALA A 67 -1.53 -2.19 21.99
C ALA A 67 -0.88 -2.33 20.60
N LYS A 68 0.43 -2.07 20.47
CA LYS A 68 1.17 -2.28 19.21
C LYS A 68 1.11 -3.72 18.74
N LEU A 69 1.28 -4.69 19.65
CA LEU A 69 1.18 -6.11 19.32
C LEU A 69 -0.26 -6.52 18.94
N ALA A 70 -1.27 -5.99 19.65
CA ALA A 70 -2.68 -6.23 19.36
C ALA A 70 -3.06 -5.72 17.97
N LEU A 71 -2.58 -4.53 17.57
CA LEU A 71 -2.80 -3.99 16.23
C LEU A 71 -2.26 -4.94 15.16
N ILE A 72 -1.04 -5.45 15.34
CA ILE A 72 -0.41 -6.40 14.40
C ILE A 72 -1.23 -7.69 14.27
N ARG A 73 -1.87 -8.13 15.36
CA ARG A 73 -2.72 -9.32 15.41
C ARG A 73 -4.14 -9.10 14.92
N GLY A 74 -4.52 -7.85 14.62
CA GLY A 74 -5.89 -7.49 14.22
C GLY A 74 -6.89 -7.42 15.39
N ASP A 75 -6.41 -7.38 16.64
CA ASP A 75 -7.27 -7.24 17.82
C ASP A 75 -7.48 -5.75 18.14
N TYR A 76 -8.34 -5.11 17.35
CA TYR A 76 -8.57 -3.66 17.40
C TYR A 76 -9.30 -3.21 18.67
N ASP A 77 -10.12 -4.08 19.27
CA ASP A 77 -10.74 -3.79 20.57
C ASP A 77 -9.70 -3.70 21.68
N LYS A 78 -8.77 -4.66 21.70
CA LYS A 78 -7.66 -4.65 22.67
C LYS A 78 -6.74 -3.45 22.48
N VAL A 79 -6.50 -3.01 21.24
CA VAL A 79 -5.77 -1.76 20.97
C VAL A 79 -6.41 -0.59 21.73
N LEU A 80 -7.70 -0.34 21.47
CA LEU A 80 -8.41 0.81 22.04
C LEU A 80 -8.50 0.71 23.56
N TYR A 81 -8.76 -0.49 24.08
CA TYR A 81 -8.81 -0.74 25.51
C TYR A 81 -7.47 -0.43 26.19
N GLN A 82 -6.35 -0.94 25.66
CA GLN A 82 -5.04 -0.78 26.29
C GLN A 82 -4.57 0.68 26.30
N VAL A 83 -4.79 1.43 25.21
CA VAL A 83 -4.41 2.85 25.18
C VAL A 83 -5.25 3.66 26.17
N LYS A 84 -6.56 3.44 26.24
CA LYS A 84 -7.44 4.11 27.23
C LYS A 84 -7.16 3.74 28.68
N GLN A 85 -6.58 2.57 28.92
CA GLN A 85 -6.12 2.18 30.25
C GLN A 85 -4.76 2.80 30.61
N ALA A 86 -3.91 3.06 29.61
CA ALA A 86 -2.63 3.72 29.80
C ALA A 86 -2.78 5.23 30.05
N TYR A 87 -3.76 5.87 29.41
CA TYR A 87 -3.99 7.31 29.44
C TYR A 87 -5.42 7.64 29.85
N LYS A 88 -5.58 8.37 30.96
CA LYS A 88 -6.90 8.73 31.50
C LYS A 88 -7.60 9.84 30.69
N SER A 89 -6.84 10.71 30.04
CA SER A 89 -7.36 11.77 29.19
C SER A 89 -6.89 11.56 27.76
N ASP A 90 -7.78 11.79 26.79
CA ASP A 90 -7.44 11.72 25.36
C ASP A 90 -6.38 12.76 24.96
N LYS A 91 -6.27 13.87 25.72
CA LYS A 91 -5.26 14.92 25.49
C LYS A 91 -3.84 14.48 25.84
N ASP A 92 -3.70 13.48 26.70
CA ASP A 92 -2.41 12.99 27.17
C ASP A 92 -1.86 11.88 26.28
N ILE A 93 -2.65 11.39 25.31
CA ILE A 93 -2.25 10.32 24.41
C ILE A 93 -1.18 10.84 23.44
N PRO A 94 0.03 10.25 23.44
CA PRO A 94 1.06 10.61 22.49
C PRO A 94 0.59 10.38 21.06
N GLU A 95 0.96 11.30 20.16
CA GLU A 95 0.60 11.26 18.75
C GLU A 95 0.82 9.88 18.08
N PRO A 96 1.94 9.14 18.32
CA PRO A 96 2.11 7.81 17.75
C PRO A 96 1.02 6.79 18.15
N LEU A 97 0.47 6.91 19.36
CA LEU A 97 -0.63 6.07 19.82
C LEU A 97 -1.97 6.55 19.29
N THR A 98 -2.15 7.86 19.11
CA THR A 98 -3.33 8.41 18.43
C THR A 98 -3.44 7.89 17.01
N ILE A 99 -2.34 7.86 16.25
CA ILE A 99 -2.29 7.24 14.91
C ILE A 99 -2.70 5.77 14.96
N LEU A 100 -2.19 5.03 15.95
CA LEU A 100 -2.50 3.62 16.17
C LEU A 100 -3.99 3.41 16.50
N MET A 101 -4.60 4.29 17.29
CA MET A 101 -6.04 4.27 17.59
C MET A 101 -6.88 4.59 16.36
N ILE A 102 -6.49 5.59 15.57
CA ILE A 102 -7.16 5.94 14.30
C ILE A 102 -7.17 4.73 13.37
N GLU A 103 -6.05 4.01 13.24
CA GLU A 103 -5.98 2.79 12.45
C GLU A 103 -6.94 1.71 12.95
N ALA A 104 -6.97 1.46 14.27
CA ALA A 104 -7.91 0.53 14.88
C ALA A 104 -9.37 0.92 14.65
N TYR A 105 -9.72 2.20 14.83
CA TYR A 105 -11.06 2.70 14.55
C TYR A 105 -11.46 2.53 13.09
N HIS A 106 -10.56 2.83 12.13
CA HIS A 106 -10.83 2.61 10.72
C HIS A 106 -11.14 1.14 10.41
N LYS A 107 -10.38 0.20 10.98
CA LYS A 107 -10.62 -1.24 10.78
C LYS A 107 -11.96 -1.67 11.40
N LYS A 108 -12.30 -1.19 12.59
CA LYS A 108 -13.62 -1.42 13.19
C LYS A 108 -14.77 -0.84 12.38
N ILE A 109 -14.60 0.36 11.83
CA ILE A 109 -15.61 0.97 10.94
C ILE A 109 -15.84 0.06 9.72
N PHE A 110 -14.79 -0.55 9.16
CA PHE A 110 -14.95 -1.52 8.08
C PHE A 110 -15.70 -2.77 8.53
N GLU A 111 -15.34 -3.36 9.66
CA GLU A 111 -16.02 -4.53 10.23
C GLU A 111 -17.52 -4.26 10.43
N ILE A 112 -17.86 -3.15 11.09
CA ILE A 112 -19.24 -2.72 11.33
C ILE A 112 -19.95 -2.45 10.00
N SER A 113 -19.29 -1.79 9.04
CA SER A 113 -19.93 -1.53 7.75
C SER A 113 -20.27 -2.84 7.05
N ASN A 114 -19.41 -3.86 7.13
CA ASN A 114 -19.59 -5.14 6.45
C ASN A 114 -20.67 -6.02 7.08
N THR A 115 -21.03 -5.82 8.36
CA THR A 115 -22.12 -6.60 9.02
C THR A 115 -23.52 -6.14 8.59
N ILE A 116 -23.67 -4.91 8.10
CA ILE A 116 -24.95 -4.38 7.64
C ILE A 116 -25.29 -4.99 6.28
N SER A 117 -26.16 -5.99 6.19
CA SER A 117 -26.52 -6.63 4.90
C SER A 117 -27.15 -5.64 3.91
N ASP A 118 -28.14 -4.87 4.35
CA ASP A 118 -28.99 -4.02 3.50
C ASP A 118 -28.69 -2.52 3.67
N ALA A 119 -27.42 -2.14 3.56
CA ALA A 119 -27.04 -0.73 3.58
C ALA A 119 -27.72 0.03 2.43
N LYS A 120 -28.39 1.14 2.72
CA LYS A 120 -29.05 2.00 1.72
C LYS A 120 -28.51 3.43 1.70
N THR A 121 -27.79 3.83 2.74
CA THR A 121 -27.23 5.18 2.86
C THR A 121 -25.91 5.28 2.08
N PRO A 122 -25.72 6.35 1.27
CA PRO A 122 -24.51 6.54 0.46
C PRO A 122 -23.21 6.44 1.26
N GLU A 123 -23.18 6.95 2.50
CA GLU A 123 -22.00 6.98 3.36
C GLU A 123 -21.54 5.57 3.73
N ILE A 124 -22.46 4.69 4.13
CA ILE A 124 -22.15 3.30 4.49
C ILE A 124 -21.70 2.53 3.24
N ILE A 125 -22.33 2.79 2.09
CA ILE A 125 -21.92 2.18 0.82
C ILE A 125 -20.50 2.60 0.46
N LEU A 126 -20.15 3.87 0.56
CA LEU A 126 -18.79 4.35 0.27
C LEU A 126 -17.74 3.76 1.21
N VAL A 127 -18.07 3.59 2.49
CA VAL A 127 -17.18 2.90 3.47
C VAL A 127 -16.97 1.44 3.08
N LYS A 128 -18.03 0.72 2.71
CA LYS A 128 -17.93 -0.67 2.24
C LYS A 128 -17.10 -0.79 0.96
N VAL A 129 -17.35 0.10 0.00
CA VAL A 129 -16.59 0.16 -1.26
C VAL A 129 -15.10 0.40 -0.97
N LYS A 130 -14.77 1.35 -0.10
CA LYS A 130 -13.40 1.60 0.36
C LYS A 130 -12.78 0.37 1.02
N SER A 131 -13.52 -0.30 1.91
CA SER A 131 -13.09 -1.54 2.57
C SER A 131 -12.77 -2.66 1.57
N LEU A 132 -13.65 -2.91 0.61
CA LEU A 132 -13.44 -3.92 -0.44
C LEU A 132 -12.24 -3.57 -1.33
N ARG A 133 -12.11 -2.29 -1.70
CA ARG A 133 -10.99 -1.77 -2.50
C ARG A 133 -9.65 -1.97 -1.79
N GLU A 134 -9.58 -1.66 -0.50
CA GLU A 134 -8.36 -1.84 0.31
C GLU A 134 -8.00 -3.32 0.54
N GLN A 135 -8.95 -4.24 0.39
CA GLN A 135 -8.72 -5.68 0.39
C GLN A 135 -8.29 -6.25 -0.97
N GLY A 136 -8.23 -5.42 -2.03
CA GLY A 136 -7.95 -5.86 -3.39
C GLY A 136 -9.11 -6.55 -4.10
N LYS A 137 -10.33 -6.53 -3.53
CA LYS A 137 -11.56 -7.10 -4.13
C LYS A 137 -12.24 -6.08 -5.04
N ILE A 138 -11.59 -5.77 -6.15
CA ILE A 138 -11.91 -4.60 -7.00
C ILE A 138 -13.25 -4.77 -7.74
N SER A 139 -13.55 -5.96 -8.26
CA SER A 139 -14.82 -6.24 -8.94
C SER A 139 -16.00 -6.13 -7.98
N GLN A 140 -15.86 -6.61 -6.74
CA GLN A 140 -16.89 -6.49 -5.71
C GLN A 140 -17.11 -5.02 -5.33
N ALA A 141 -16.02 -4.26 -5.15
CA ALA A 141 -16.09 -2.82 -4.88
C ALA A 141 -16.79 -2.07 -6.03
N SER A 142 -16.43 -2.39 -7.27
CA SER A 142 -16.99 -1.76 -8.47
C SER A 142 -18.48 -2.07 -8.65
N SER A 143 -18.87 -3.34 -8.51
CA SER A 143 -20.27 -3.77 -8.60
C SER A 143 -21.15 -3.12 -7.53
N LEU A 144 -20.66 -3.08 -6.28
CA LEU A 144 -21.37 -2.40 -5.20
C LEU A 144 -21.48 -0.89 -5.47
N PHE A 145 -20.41 -0.26 -5.96
CA PHE A 145 -20.42 1.16 -6.29
C PHE A 145 -21.42 1.46 -7.41
N GLU A 146 -21.35 0.77 -8.54
CA GLU A 146 -22.22 1.01 -9.71
C GLU A 146 -23.71 0.78 -9.43
N LYS A 147 -24.03 -0.15 -8.51
CA LYS A 147 -25.42 -0.41 -8.08
C LYS A 147 -26.07 0.83 -7.45
N TYR A 148 -25.32 1.62 -6.69
CA TYR A 148 -25.85 2.79 -5.96
C TYR A 148 -25.50 4.11 -6.63
N PHE A 149 -24.33 4.19 -7.24
CA PHE A 149 -23.79 5.34 -7.94
C PHE A 149 -23.75 5.02 -9.44
N ASN A 150 -24.92 5.11 -10.08
CA ASN A 150 -25.02 4.87 -11.51
C ASN A 150 -24.69 6.14 -12.32
N ARG A 151 -24.29 5.97 -13.59
CA ARG A 151 -23.91 7.10 -14.47
C ARG A 151 -25.04 8.11 -14.70
N LYS A 152 -26.31 7.69 -14.61
CA LYS A 152 -27.46 8.58 -14.83
C LYS A 152 -27.64 9.57 -13.67
N SER A 153 -27.16 9.24 -12.47
CA SER A 153 -27.19 10.12 -11.29
C SER A 153 -25.85 10.79 -10.99
N GLN A 154 -24.88 10.75 -11.92
CA GLN A 154 -23.52 11.25 -11.66
C GLN A 154 -23.48 12.73 -11.22
N ASN A 155 -24.39 13.55 -11.72
CA ASN A 155 -24.46 14.98 -11.36
C ASN A 155 -24.86 15.23 -9.89
N THR A 156 -25.42 14.24 -9.19
CA THR A 156 -25.83 14.34 -7.78
C THR A 156 -24.87 13.66 -6.83
N TRP A 157 -23.72 13.18 -7.33
CA TRP A 157 -22.74 12.51 -6.49
C TRP A 157 -22.05 13.52 -5.58
N VAL A 158 -21.86 13.11 -4.34
CA VAL A 158 -20.96 13.82 -3.43
C VAL A 158 -19.51 13.61 -3.87
N GLU A 159 -18.64 14.56 -3.56
CA GLU A 159 -17.22 14.51 -3.92
C GLU A 159 -16.55 13.19 -3.51
N GLN A 160 -16.88 12.67 -2.33
CA GLN A 160 -16.34 11.40 -1.83
C GLN A 160 -16.64 10.20 -2.75
N ALA A 161 -17.77 10.22 -3.46
CA ALA A 161 -18.10 9.19 -4.44
C ALA A 161 -17.22 9.30 -5.70
N HIS A 162 -16.91 10.52 -6.16
CA HIS A 162 -15.95 10.72 -7.24
C HIS A 162 -14.53 10.27 -6.82
N ILE A 163 -14.12 10.57 -5.59
CA ILE A 163 -12.83 10.13 -5.05
C ILE A 163 -12.70 8.60 -5.06
N GLU A 164 -13.71 7.89 -4.56
CA GLU A 164 -13.66 6.42 -4.54
C GLU A 164 -13.77 5.80 -5.94
N ALA A 165 -14.60 6.35 -6.83
CA ALA A 165 -14.65 5.94 -8.24
C ALA A 165 -13.29 6.09 -8.92
N ALA A 166 -12.63 7.24 -8.73
CA ALA A 166 -11.32 7.50 -9.31
C ALA A 166 -10.26 6.51 -8.78
N ARG A 167 -10.29 6.20 -7.48
CA ARG A 167 -9.38 5.21 -6.86
C ARG A 167 -9.61 3.79 -7.37
N ILE A 168 -10.86 3.38 -7.60
CA ILE A 168 -11.17 2.10 -8.24
C ILE A 168 -10.57 2.05 -9.65
N TYR A 169 -10.79 3.08 -10.47
CA TYR A 169 -10.25 3.13 -11.83
C TYR A 169 -8.72 3.19 -11.88
N MET A 170 -8.08 3.82 -10.89
CA MET A 170 -6.63 3.77 -10.75
C MET A 170 -6.10 2.36 -10.48
N LEU A 171 -6.82 1.54 -9.71
CA LEU A 171 -6.41 0.15 -9.41
C LEU A 171 -6.63 -0.80 -10.59
N THR A 172 -7.57 -0.49 -11.48
CA THR A 172 -7.80 -1.24 -12.73
C THR A 172 -7.00 -0.71 -13.92
N HIS A 173 -6.13 0.28 -13.69
CA HIS A 173 -5.35 0.99 -14.71
C HIS A 173 -6.19 1.70 -15.79
N ASP A 174 -7.47 2.02 -15.50
CA ASP A 174 -8.29 2.89 -16.34
C ASP A 174 -8.05 4.37 -15.99
N TRP A 175 -6.84 4.84 -16.30
CA TRP A 175 -6.38 6.17 -15.94
C TRP A 175 -7.25 7.29 -16.52
N LYS A 176 -7.85 7.06 -17.70
CA LYS A 176 -8.72 8.04 -18.37
C LYS A 176 -10.01 8.26 -17.57
N LYS A 177 -10.68 7.18 -17.15
CA LYS A 177 -11.86 7.31 -16.29
C LYS A 177 -11.50 7.88 -14.92
N ALA A 178 -10.36 7.48 -14.35
CA ALA A 178 -9.89 8.06 -13.09
C ALA A 178 -9.74 9.59 -13.17
N ILE A 179 -9.12 10.11 -14.24
CA ILE A 179 -8.99 11.56 -14.47
C ILE A 179 -10.36 12.23 -14.57
N ALA A 180 -11.30 11.65 -15.31
CA ALA A 180 -12.64 12.23 -15.45
C ALA A 180 -13.35 12.40 -14.11
N HIS A 181 -13.14 11.47 -13.16
CA HIS A 181 -13.68 11.61 -11.80
C HIS A 181 -12.89 12.61 -10.95
N TRP A 182 -11.55 12.65 -11.04
CA TRP A 182 -10.75 13.67 -10.34
C TRP A 182 -11.09 15.10 -10.77
N GLU A 183 -11.52 15.29 -12.02
CA GLU A 183 -11.96 16.59 -12.54
C GLU A 183 -13.29 17.07 -11.97
N GLN A 184 -14.08 16.18 -11.35
CA GLN A 184 -15.32 16.53 -10.64
C GLN A 184 -15.06 16.91 -9.17
N CYS A 185 -13.85 16.68 -8.66
CA CYS A 185 -13.49 17.00 -7.29
C CYS A 185 -12.99 18.46 -7.16
N SER A 186 -12.85 18.92 -5.92
CA SER A 186 -12.34 20.24 -5.60
C SER A 186 -10.98 20.48 -6.23
N THR A 187 -10.89 21.57 -6.99
CA THR A 187 -9.64 21.99 -7.63
C THR A 187 -8.65 22.62 -6.64
N ASN A 188 -9.03 22.82 -5.38
CA ASN A 188 -8.17 23.41 -4.35
C ASN A 188 -7.50 22.35 -3.45
N ASP A 189 -7.93 21.09 -3.51
CA ASP A 189 -7.36 20.02 -2.67
C ASP A 189 -6.05 19.49 -3.28
N PRO A 190 -4.89 19.62 -2.58
CA PRO A 190 -3.62 19.12 -3.07
C PRO A 190 -3.58 17.60 -3.25
N ILE A 191 -4.34 16.82 -2.47
CA ILE A 191 -4.40 15.36 -2.58
C ILE A 191 -5.06 14.97 -3.90
N VAL A 192 -6.19 15.60 -4.23
CA VAL A 192 -6.89 15.43 -5.51
C VAL A 192 -5.98 15.87 -6.67
N GLY A 193 -5.33 17.03 -6.53
CA GLY A 193 -4.38 17.55 -7.51
C GLY A 193 -3.25 16.58 -7.81
N MET A 194 -2.60 16.04 -6.77
CA MET A 194 -1.53 15.03 -6.92
C MET A 194 -2.03 13.72 -7.51
N ALA A 195 -3.19 13.22 -7.09
CA ALA A 195 -3.77 12.00 -7.64
C ALA A 195 -4.05 12.14 -9.14
N ARG A 196 -4.56 13.30 -9.58
CA ARG A 196 -4.74 13.62 -11.00
C ARG A 196 -3.42 13.65 -11.76
N LEU A 197 -2.37 14.27 -11.21
CA LEU A 197 -1.04 14.28 -11.84
C LEU A 197 -0.49 12.86 -12.03
N ARG A 198 -0.68 11.97 -11.06
CA ARG A 198 -0.28 10.57 -11.16
C ARG A 198 -0.95 9.89 -12.36
N CYS A 199 -2.27 10.02 -12.51
CA CYS A 199 -2.98 9.44 -13.66
C CYS A 199 -2.51 10.02 -14.99
N LEU A 200 -2.25 11.34 -15.04
CA LEU A 200 -1.72 11.98 -16.25
C LEU A 200 -0.31 11.49 -16.58
N ALA A 201 0.51 11.19 -15.56
CA ALA A 201 1.86 10.67 -15.74
C ALA A 201 1.85 9.25 -16.30
N GLU A 202 0.93 8.39 -15.85
CA GLU A 202 0.73 7.04 -16.40
C GLU A 202 0.34 7.06 -17.89
N LEU A 203 -0.40 8.08 -18.32
CA LEU A 203 -0.77 8.28 -19.72
C LEU A 203 0.28 9.03 -20.55
N GLY A 204 1.40 9.46 -19.96
CA GLY A 204 2.43 10.26 -20.67
C GLY A 204 1.97 11.67 -21.06
N LEU A 205 0.90 12.20 -20.46
CA LEU A 205 0.28 13.48 -20.82
C LEU A 205 0.99 14.68 -20.15
N HIS A 206 2.29 14.83 -20.42
CA HIS A 206 3.16 15.86 -19.82
C HIS A 206 2.65 17.31 -20.00
N LYS A 207 2.02 17.64 -21.14
CA LYS A 207 1.42 18.98 -21.37
C LYS A 207 0.26 19.26 -20.41
N ALA A 208 -0.56 18.25 -20.13
CA ALA A 208 -1.67 18.36 -19.19
C ALA A 208 -1.18 18.46 -17.74
N ILE A 209 -0.08 17.77 -17.38
CA ILE A 209 0.59 17.93 -16.07
C ILE A 209 1.02 19.37 -15.87
N LYS A 210 1.78 19.94 -16.83
CA LYS A 210 2.23 21.35 -16.77
C LYS A 210 1.06 22.32 -16.62
N ARG A 211 -0.02 22.11 -17.40
CA ARG A 211 -1.24 22.93 -17.30
C ARG A 211 -1.84 22.83 -15.90
N THR A 212 -2.00 21.62 -15.37
CA THR A 212 -2.63 21.36 -14.07
C THR A 212 -1.85 21.99 -12.92
N MET A 213 -0.51 21.89 -12.95
CA MET A 213 0.37 22.56 -11.96
C MET A 213 0.26 24.09 -12.05
N ARG A 214 0.15 24.65 -13.26
CA ARG A 214 0.06 26.10 -13.46
C ARG A 214 -1.29 26.69 -13.06
N THR A 215 -2.38 25.99 -13.35
CA THR A 215 -3.75 26.48 -13.09
C THR A 215 -4.24 26.14 -11.69
N GLY A 216 -3.61 25.19 -11.01
CA GLY A 216 -3.98 24.76 -9.67
C GLY A 216 -3.49 25.72 -8.60
N THR A 217 -4.41 26.42 -7.95
CA THR A 217 -4.16 27.22 -6.73
C THR A 217 -3.51 26.38 -5.62
N TRP A 218 -3.89 25.10 -5.52
CA TRP A 218 -3.34 24.12 -4.59
C TRP A 218 -1.83 23.92 -4.72
N PHE A 219 -1.25 24.12 -5.90
CA PHE A 219 0.17 23.85 -6.15
C PHE A 219 1.09 24.90 -5.51
N ASN A 220 0.66 26.16 -5.45
CA ASN A 220 1.48 27.26 -4.96
C ASN A 220 1.87 27.09 -3.49
N ASN A 221 0.93 26.60 -2.69
CA ASN A 221 1.07 26.43 -1.24
C ASN A 221 1.68 25.08 -0.84
N LEU A 222 2.12 24.26 -1.80
CA LEU A 222 2.76 22.99 -1.48
C LEU A 222 4.16 23.17 -0.88
N PRO A 223 4.55 22.30 0.07
CA PRO A 223 5.94 22.15 0.46
C PRO A 223 6.84 21.82 -0.75
N ASP A 224 8.10 22.22 -0.69
CA ASP A 224 9.04 22.04 -1.79
C ASP A 224 9.25 20.56 -2.15
N ALA A 225 9.24 19.66 -1.15
CA ALA A 225 9.31 18.22 -1.37
C ALA A 225 8.15 17.71 -2.24
N HIS A 226 6.93 18.20 -2.01
CA HIS A 226 5.73 17.83 -2.77
C HIS A 226 5.76 18.42 -4.18
N LYS A 227 6.34 19.61 -4.35
CA LYS A 227 6.60 20.21 -5.68
C LYS A 227 7.63 19.39 -6.46
N GLU A 228 8.73 18.97 -5.82
CA GLU A 228 9.73 18.08 -6.41
C GLU A 228 9.12 16.75 -6.86
N PHE A 229 8.21 16.17 -6.06
CA PHE A 229 7.46 14.98 -6.48
C PHE A 229 6.59 15.24 -7.73
N ALA A 230 5.90 16.37 -7.79
CA ALA A 230 5.13 16.75 -8.98
C ALA A 230 6.03 16.92 -10.23
N HIS A 231 7.21 17.51 -10.07
CA HIS A 231 8.21 17.62 -11.14
C HIS A 231 8.78 16.25 -11.54
N ALA A 232 8.92 15.32 -10.60
CA ALA A 232 9.26 13.95 -10.92
C ALA A 232 8.19 13.26 -11.75
N LEU A 233 6.89 13.45 -11.45
CA LEU A 233 5.79 12.92 -12.26
C LEU A 233 5.79 13.50 -13.68
N LEU A 234 6.13 14.78 -13.83
CA LEU A 234 6.32 15.40 -15.13
C LEU A 234 7.47 14.74 -15.90
N SER A 235 8.64 14.58 -15.28
CA SER A 235 9.81 13.96 -15.90
C SER A 235 9.55 12.48 -16.26
N PHE A 236 8.84 11.77 -15.37
CA PHE A 236 8.39 10.40 -15.60
C PHE A 236 7.50 10.31 -16.85
N SER A 237 6.54 11.21 -16.99
CA SER A 237 5.62 11.23 -18.14
C SER A 237 6.31 11.53 -19.48
N GLN A 238 7.54 12.04 -19.44
CA GLN A 238 8.40 12.30 -20.61
C GLN A 238 9.35 11.13 -20.90
N GLY A 239 9.36 10.08 -20.08
CA GLY A 239 10.35 9.00 -20.15
C GLY A 239 11.74 9.41 -19.67
N ASN A 240 11.89 10.58 -19.03
CA ASN A 240 13.17 11.02 -18.48
C ASN A 240 13.38 10.45 -17.07
N TRP A 241 13.79 9.18 -17.02
CA TRP A 241 13.94 8.43 -15.78
C TRP A 241 15.03 9.00 -14.85
N ILE A 242 16.09 9.58 -15.42
CA ILE A 242 17.21 10.14 -14.67
C ILE A 242 16.76 11.38 -13.88
N GLU A 243 16.10 12.33 -14.55
CA GLU A 243 15.62 13.54 -13.86
C GLU A 243 14.49 13.21 -12.87
N ALA A 244 13.60 12.27 -13.22
CA ALA A 244 12.59 11.78 -12.29
C ALA A 244 13.21 11.19 -11.01
N THR A 245 14.27 10.37 -11.15
CA THR A 245 15.02 9.77 -10.04
C THR A 245 15.65 10.83 -9.15
N LYS A 246 16.23 11.88 -9.76
CA LYS A 246 16.86 12.99 -9.06
C LYS A 246 15.84 13.79 -8.24
N SER A 247 14.71 14.17 -8.84
CA SER A 247 13.64 14.89 -8.11
C SER A 247 13.04 14.03 -6.99
N LEU A 248 12.81 12.72 -7.22
CA LEU A 248 12.32 11.81 -6.18
C LEU A 248 13.30 11.66 -5.02
N SER A 249 14.59 11.50 -5.32
CA SER A 249 15.64 11.38 -4.31
C SER A 249 15.79 12.64 -3.45
N LYS A 250 15.49 13.82 -4.01
CA LYS A 250 15.41 15.08 -3.27
C LYS A 250 14.16 15.18 -2.41
N ALA A 251 13.01 14.70 -2.91
CA ALA A 251 11.72 14.83 -2.24
C ALA A 251 11.58 13.90 -1.03
N ILE A 252 11.84 12.60 -1.22
CA ILE A 252 11.53 11.53 -0.24
C ILE A 252 12.08 11.79 1.17
N PRO A 253 13.33 12.27 1.36
CA PRO A 253 13.88 12.49 2.71
C PRO A 253 13.10 13.49 3.57
N PHE A 254 12.32 14.38 2.95
CA PHE A 254 11.57 15.44 3.63
C PHE A 254 10.06 15.14 3.73
N TYR A 255 9.63 13.94 3.32
CA TYR A 255 8.25 13.52 3.48
C TYR A 255 7.98 13.05 4.91
N ASP A 256 6.84 13.46 5.45
CA ASP A 256 6.29 12.84 6.64
C ASP A 256 5.67 11.47 6.30
N LYS A 257 5.42 10.65 7.33
CA LYS A 257 4.86 9.31 7.15
C LYS A 257 3.51 9.34 6.43
N SER A 258 2.69 10.37 6.67
CA SER A 258 1.38 10.52 6.04
C SER A 258 1.51 10.73 4.52
N SER A 259 2.39 11.63 4.09
CA SER A 259 2.64 11.91 2.67
C SER A 259 3.29 10.73 1.96
N LEU A 260 4.13 9.95 2.64
CA LEU A 260 4.70 8.71 2.09
C LEU A 260 3.61 7.71 1.72
N ILE A 261 2.61 7.54 2.58
CA ILE A 261 1.47 6.63 2.33
C ILE A 261 0.56 7.16 1.21
N ILE A 262 0.30 8.47 1.17
CA ILE A 262 -0.62 9.09 0.20
C ILE A 262 -0.01 9.12 -1.21
N HIS A 263 1.20 9.65 -1.35
CA HIS A 263 1.84 9.86 -2.64
C HIS A 263 2.62 8.64 -3.15
N LYS A 264 3.09 7.78 -2.23
CA LYS A 264 3.85 6.56 -2.52
C LYS A 264 5.12 6.82 -3.36
N PRO A 265 5.94 7.85 -3.03
CA PRO A 265 7.04 8.28 -3.89
C PRO A 265 8.12 7.20 -4.08
N GLU A 266 8.34 6.32 -3.10
CA GLU A 266 9.29 5.20 -3.22
C GLU A 266 8.89 4.21 -4.31
N LEU A 267 7.59 3.99 -4.54
CA LEU A 267 7.11 3.14 -5.62
C LEU A 267 7.44 3.75 -6.99
N TRP A 268 7.31 5.07 -7.12
CA TRP A 268 7.71 5.81 -8.33
C TRP A 268 9.21 5.78 -8.55
N LEU A 269 10.00 5.93 -7.48
CA LEU A 269 11.45 5.88 -7.57
C LEU A 269 11.92 4.49 -7.98
N SER A 270 11.34 3.44 -7.38
CA SER A 270 11.61 2.06 -7.77
C SER A 270 11.36 1.80 -9.26
N ARG A 271 10.27 2.36 -9.81
CA ARG A 271 9.96 2.26 -11.25
C ARG A 271 11.01 2.95 -12.11
N CYS A 272 11.43 4.16 -11.75
CA CYS A 272 12.46 4.89 -12.49
C CYS A 272 13.80 4.15 -12.48
N LEU A 273 14.20 3.60 -11.32
CA LEU A 273 15.42 2.82 -11.17
C LEU A 273 15.35 1.51 -11.96
N ARG A 274 14.20 0.81 -11.93
CA ARG A 274 13.98 -0.39 -12.73
C ARG A 274 14.06 -0.11 -14.23
N ALA A 275 13.52 1.02 -14.70
CA ALA A 275 13.61 1.44 -16.10
C ALA A 275 15.06 1.73 -16.55
N GLN A 276 15.94 2.08 -15.61
CA GLN A 276 17.38 2.29 -15.83
C GLN A 276 18.21 1.00 -15.68
N GLY A 277 17.59 -0.14 -15.33
CA GLY A 277 18.31 -1.41 -15.06
C GLY A 277 18.92 -1.50 -13.65
N LEU A 278 18.71 -0.50 -12.78
CA LEU A 278 19.23 -0.44 -11.41
C LEU A 278 18.36 -1.27 -10.46
N PHE A 279 18.31 -2.58 -10.68
CA PHE A 279 17.35 -3.45 -10.00
C PHE A 279 17.55 -3.56 -8.49
N ASN A 280 18.79 -3.51 -8.00
CA ASN A 280 19.09 -3.58 -6.57
C ASN A 280 18.61 -2.34 -5.83
N GLU A 281 18.84 -1.16 -6.39
CA GLU A 281 18.35 0.09 -5.84
C GLU A 281 16.82 0.15 -5.90
N ALA A 282 16.22 -0.31 -7.00
CA ALA A 282 14.77 -0.43 -7.13
C ALA A 282 14.18 -1.33 -6.02
N HIS A 283 14.84 -2.46 -5.70
CA HIS A 283 14.44 -3.34 -4.61
C HIS A 283 14.55 -2.65 -3.24
N CYS A 284 15.62 -1.91 -2.98
CA CYS A 284 15.80 -1.17 -1.73
C CYS A 284 14.67 -0.16 -1.49
N GLN A 285 14.18 0.53 -2.54
CA GLN A 285 13.05 1.45 -2.39
C GLN A 285 11.75 0.73 -2.05
N LEU A 286 11.48 -0.43 -2.66
CA LEU A 286 10.30 -1.23 -2.31
C LEU A 286 10.36 -1.72 -0.86
N ALA A 287 11.53 -2.20 -0.42
CA ALA A 287 11.75 -2.63 0.96
C ALA A 287 11.58 -1.47 1.96
N ARG A 288 12.01 -0.25 1.60
CA ARG A 288 11.77 0.97 2.39
C ARG A 288 10.28 1.26 2.51
N TYR A 289 9.54 1.19 1.40
CA TYR A 289 8.10 1.41 1.41
C TYR A 289 7.36 0.38 2.27
N GLU A 290 7.70 -0.92 2.13
CA GLU A 290 7.10 -2.00 2.93
C GLU A 290 7.36 -1.87 4.43
N SER A 291 8.44 -1.18 4.82
CA SER A 291 8.79 -0.97 6.23
C SER A 291 7.75 -0.10 6.96
N HIS A 292 7.02 0.76 6.25
CA HIS A 292 6.00 1.63 6.83
C HIS A 292 4.58 1.38 6.29
N THR A 293 4.42 0.67 5.18
CA THR A 293 3.12 0.31 4.59
C THR A 293 3.06 -1.20 4.33
N ARG A 294 2.20 -1.92 5.06
CA ARG A 294 2.06 -3.38 4.90
C ARG A 294 0.95 -3.73 3.91
N ASN A 295 1.18 -4.79 3.13
CA ASN A 295 0.18 -5.43 2.25
C ASN A 295 -0.51 -4.50 1.24
N ASP A 296 0.15 -3.42 0.82
CA ASP A 296 -0.38 -2.53 -0.22
C ASP A 296 -0.33 -3.21 -1.60
N PRO A 297 -1.48 -3.41 -2.28
CA PRO A 297 -1.52 -4.04 -3.61
C PRO A 297 -0.59 -3.37 -4.61
N GLN A 298 -0.53 -2.03 -4.62
CA GLN A 298 0.32 -1.27 -5.55
C GLN A 298 1.81 -1.53 -5.33
N CYS A 299 2.23 -1.78 -4.09
CA CYS A 299 3.61 -2.17 -3.80
C CYS A 299 3.90 -3.58 -4.35
N ARG A 300 2.99 -4.53 -4.14
CA ARG A 300 3.10 -5.91 -4.65
C ARG A 300 3.17 -5.94 -6.18
N GLU A 301 2.40 -5.11 -6.87
CA GLU A 301 2.51 -4.93 -8.32
C GLU A 301 3.92 -4.51 -8.74
N GLN A 302 4.54 -3.55 -8.04
CA GLN A 302 5.89 -3.11 -8.37
C GLN A 302 6.94 -4.19 -8.05
N ILE A 303 6.76 -4.96 -6.98
CA ILE A 303 7.60 -6.13 -6.68
C ILE A 303 7.47 -7.17 -7.80
N ALA A 304 6.24 -7.45 -8.29
CA ALA A 304 6.01 -8.35 -9.40
C ALA A 304 6.70 -7.87 -10.68
N ARG A 305 6.59 -6.57 -11.03
CA ARG A 305 7.27 -6.01 -12.21
C ARG A 305 8.79 -6.07 -12.08
N LEU A 306 9.34 -5.90 -10.88
CA LEU A 306 10.78 -6.05 -10.63
C LEU A 306 11.22 -7.51 -10.73
N ALA A 307 10.42 -8.44 -10.21
CA ALA A 307 10.66 -9.88 -10.34
C ALA A 307 10.65 -10.30 -11.82
N TYR A 308 9.68 -9.81 -12.60
CA TYR A 308 9.61 -10.03 -14.03
C TYR A 308 10.87 -9.54 -14.76
N ALA A 309 11.32 -8.32 -14.46
CA ALA A 309 12.56 -7.76 -15.03
C ALA A 309 13.83 -8.56 -14.66
N ARG A 310 13.82 -9.29 -13.54
CA ARG A 310 14.91 -10.16 -13.08
C ARG A 310 14.78 -11.62 -13.55
N GLY A 311 13.67 -11.97 -14.21
CA GLY A 311 13.39 -13.35 -14.62
C GLY A 311 12.81 -14.27 -13.53
N ASP A 312 12.44 -13.74 -12.36
CA ASP A 312 11.87 -14.54 -11.25
C ASP A 312 10.35 -14.71 -11.44
N MET A 313 9.97 -15.65 -12.31
CA MET A 313 8.58 -15.88 -12.73
C MET A 313 7.70 -16.43 -11.60
N LYS A 314 8.27 -17.25 -10.69
CA LYS A 314 7.55 -17.73 -9.50
C LYS A 314 7.12 -16.58 -8.60
N LYS A 315 8.02 -15.62 -8.36
CA LYS A 315 7.72 -14.44 -7.56
C LYS A 315 6.71 -13.51 -8.23
N VAL A 316 6.73 -13.40 -9.56
CA VAL A 316 5.69 -12.67 -10.32
C VAL A 316 4.31 -13.22 -9.99
N ILE A 317 4.11 -14.53 -10.15
CA ILE A 317 2.81 -15.19 -9.92
C ILE A 317 2.37 -14.97 -8.48
N HIS A 318 3.24 -15.30 -7.52
CA HIS A 318 2.95 -15.18 -6.09
C HIS A 318 2.55 -13.76 -5.69
N GLN A 319 3.31 -12.73 -6.12
CA GLN A 319 3.02 -11.36 -5.71
C GLN A 319 1.72 -10.82 -6.32
N LEU A 320 1.37 -11.20 -7.54
CA LEU A 320 0.13 -10.78 -8.17
C LEU A 320 -1.10 -11.49 -7.58
N GLU A 321 -0.99 -12.75 -7.19
CA GLU A 321 -2.05 -13.46 -6.44
C GLU A 321 -2.29 -12.86 -5.05
N HIS A 322 -1.23 -12.39 -4.40
CA HIS A 322 -1.36 -11.67 -3.14
C HIS A 322 -1.88 -10.23 -3.28
N ALA A 323 -1.62 -9.58 -4.43
CA ALA A 323 -2.14 -8.24 -4.71
C ALA A 323 -3.64 -8.27 -5.05
N TYR A 324 -4.06 -9.30 -5.79
CA TYR A 324 -5.42 -9.47 -6.29
C TYR A 324 -5.92 -10.88 -5.95
N PRO A 325 -6.78 -11.03 -4.94
CA PRO A 325 -7.35 -12.33 -4.58
C PRO A 325 -8.14 -12.98 -5.73
N ASP A 326 -8.76 -12.17 -6.58
CA ASP A 326 -9.41 -12.62 -7.81
C ASP A 326 -8.53 -12.29 -9.03
N SER A 327 -8.27 -13.27 -9.89
CA SER A 327 -7.48 -13.05 -11.11
C SER A 327 -8.17 -12.15 -12.14
N LEU A 328 -9.50 -12.03 -12.07
CA LEU A 328 -10.26 -11.12 -12.94
C LEU A 328 -10.05 -9.64 -12.58
N ASP A 329 -9.64 -9.36 -11.33
CA ASP A 329 -9.34 -8.01 -10.85
C ASP A 329 -7.96 -7.50 -11.30
N ILE A 330 -7.11 -8.38 -11.84
CA ILE A 330 -5.77 -8.01 -12.27
C ILE A 330 -5.87 -7.13 -13.54
N PRO A 331 -5.25 -5.93 -13.54
CA PRO A 331 -5.14 -5.09 -14.73
C PRO A 331 -4.55 -5.84 -15.92
N GLU A 332 -5.02 -5.55 -17.14
CA GLU A 332 -4.69 -6.31 -18.34
C GLU A 332 -3.17 -6.44 -18.58
N ASP A 333 -2.41 -5.38 -18.35
CA ASP A 333 -0.97 -5.38 -18.52
C ASP A 333 -0.22 -6.24 -17.49
N LEU A 334 -0.73 -6.32 -16.26
CA LEU A 334 -0.20 -7.18 -15.21
C LEU A 334 -0.64 -8.64 -15.40
N LEU A 335 -1.87 -8.84 -15.87
CA LEU A 335 -2.41 -10.16 -16.18
C LEU A 335 -1.62 -10.81 -17.31
N LEU A 336 -1.23 -10.03 -18.32
CA LEU A 336 -0.33 -10.48 -19.39
C LEU A 336 0.99 -11.01 -18.82
N ILE A 337 1.62 -10.26 -17.91
CA ILE A 337 2.86 -10.65 -17.24
C ILE A 337 2.66 -11.93 -16.41
N LYS A 338 1.56 -12.04 -15.66
CA LYS A 338 1.22 -13.22 -14.85
C LYS A 338 1.06 -14.48 -15.72
N LEU A 339 0.28 -14.39 -16.79
CA LEU A 339 -0.01 -15.53 -17.67
C LEU A 339 1.22 -15.97 -18.45
N TYR A 340 2.06 -15.03 -18.87
CA TYR A 340 3.36 -15.34 -19.46
C TYR A 340 4.27 -16.08 -18.46
N ALA A 341 4.37 -15.59 -17.21
CA ALA A 341 5.11 -16.27 -16.16
C ALA A 341 4.57 -17.70 -15.89
N MET A 342 3.24 -17.89 -15.88
CA MET A 342 2.62 -19.21 -15.74
C MET A 342 2.99 -20.17 -16.87
N ARG A 343 3.08 -19.68 -18.11
CA ARG A 343 3.52 -20.50 -19.26
C ARG A 343 4.96 -20.98 -19.09
N LEU A 344 5.87 -20.09 -18.68
CA LEU A 344 7.29 -20.44 -18.47
C LEU A 344 7.47 -21.44 -17.31
N GLU A 345 6.71 -21.27 -16.23
CA GLU A 345 6.68 -22.19 -15.09
C GLU A 345 5.88 -23.48 -15.35
N LYS A 346 5.39 -23.69 -16.58
CA LYS A 346 4.58 -24.86 -16.99
C LYS A 346 3.31 -25.07 -16.15
N ASN A 347 2.76 -23.99 -15.59
CA ASN A 347 1.53 -24.00 -14.80
C ASN A 347 0.29 -23.92 -15.71
N PHE A 348 0.13 -24.90 -16.60
CA PHE A 348 -0.88 -24.88 -17.67
C PHE A 348 -2.32 -24.97 -17.15
N HIS A 349 -2.53 -25.68 -16.03
CA HIS A 349 -3.87 -25.83 -15.45
C HIS A 349 -4.44 -24.47 -15.00
N ASN A 350 -3.69 -23.74 -14.17
CA ASN A 350 -4.10 -22.42 -13.70
C ASN A 350 -4.15 -21.39 -14.83
N TYR A 351 -3.20 -21.47 -15.78
CA TYR A 351 -3.24 -20.65 -16.99
C TYR A 351 -4.57 -20.79 -17.75
N THR A 352 -4.99 -22.04 -18.00
CA THR A 352 -6.20 -22.33 -18.78
C THR A 352 -7.45 -21.91 -18.03
N ALA A 353 -7.48 -22.15 -16.71
CA ALA A 353 -8.58 -21.72 -15.85
C ALA A 353 -8.79 -20.20 -15.91
N VAL A 354 -7.71 -19.41 -15.85
CA VAL A 354 -7.80 -17.94 -15.96
C VAL A 354 -8.22 -17.51 -17.36
N ILE A 355 -7.68 -18.11 -18.42
CA ILE A 355 -8.06 -17.76 -19.79
C ILE A 355 -9.55 -18.03 -20.06
N ASN A 356 -10.08 -19.13 -19.53
CA ASN A 356 -11.48 -19.52 -19.70
C ASN A 356 -12.45 -18.65 -18.89
N SER A 357 -11.98 -17.97 -17.83
CA SER A 357 -12.82 -17.06 -17.04
C SER A 357 -12.88 -15.63 -17.61
N LEU A 358 -12.03 -15.30 -18.59
CA LEU A 358 -12.06 -14.02 -19.27
C LEU A 358 -13.18 -13.96 -20.33
N ASP A 359 -13.65 -12.74 -20.62
CA ASP A 359 -14.51 -12.52 -21.78
C ASP A 359 -13.80 -12.87 -23.10
N SER A 360 -14.58 -13.25 -24.11
CA SER A 360 -14.06 -13.78 -25.38
C SER A 360 -13.12 -12.81 -26.10
N ASP A 361 -13.37 -11.51 -26.02
CA ASP A 361 -12.57 -10.49 -26.70
C ASP A 361 -11.25 -10.23 -25.95
N LYS A 362 -11.29 -10.11 -24.62
CA LYS A 362 -10.09 -9.96 -23.79
C LYS A 362 -9.20 -11.21 -23.86
N SER A 363 -9.80 -12.40 -23.84
CA SER A 363 -9.11 -13.67 -23.97
C SER A 363 -8.30 -13.76 -25.28
N LYS A 364 -8.91 -13.37 -26.41
CA LYS A 364 -8.22 -13.32 -27.72
C LYS A 364 -7.05 -12.33 -27.72
N ARG A 365 -7.27 -11.10 -27.25
CA ARG A 365 -6.21 -10.05 -27.20
C ARG A 365 -5.02 -10.48 -26.35
N ILE A 366 -5.28 -11.03 -25.17
CA ILE A 366 -4.25 -11.49 -24.24
C ILE A 366 -3.50 -12.68 -24.84
N SER A 367 -4.21 -13.67 -25.39
CA SER A 367 -3.57 -14.86 -25.98
C SER A 367 -2.62 -14.49 -27.12
N GLN A 368 -3.05 -13.60 -28.03
CA GLN A 368 -2.20 -13.11 -29.11
C GLN A 368 -0.97 -12.35 -28.58
N SER A 369 -1.14 -11.55 -27.53
CA SER A 369 -0.03 -10.81 -26.89
C SER A 369 0.98 -11.75 -26.22
N ILE A 370 0.52 -12.84 -25.60
CA ILE A 370 1.38 -13.86 -24.98
C ILE A 370 2.18 -14.60 -26.05
N GLU A 371 1.57 -14.98 -27.17
CA GLU A 371 2.26 -15.64 -28.28
C GLU A 371 3.41 -14.78 -28.81
N ASN A 372 3.16 -13.47 -29.01
CA ASN A 372 4.19 -12.52 -29.42
C ASN A 372 5.34 -12.42 -28.40
N LEU A 373 5.05 -12.46 -27.10
CA LEU A 373 6.08 -12.44 -26.04
C LEU A 373 6.91 -13.73 -26.04
N ILE A 374 6.28 -14.89 -26.25
CA ILE A 374 6.97 -16.18 -26.33
C ILE A 374 7.89 -16.22 -27.56
N GLN A 375 7.43 -15.75 -28.71
CA GLN A 375 8.25 -15.69 -29.93
C GLN A 375 9.48 -14.79 -29.78
N LYS A 376 9.34 -13.66 -29.08
CA LYS A 376 10.48 -12.78 -28.75
C LYS A 376 11.47 -13.45 -27.80
N HIS A 377 10.98 -14.24 -26.85
CA HIS A 377 11.83 -14.95 -25.89
C HIS A 377 12.56 -16.15 -26.51
N SER A 378 11.92 -16.89 -27.41
CA SER A 378 12.57 -17.99 -28.12
C SER A 378 13.64 -17.50 -29.10
N SER A 379 13.41 -16.36 -29.76
CA SER A 379 14.41 -15.72 -30.64
C SER A 379 15.59 -15.12 -29.88
N SER A 380 15.39 -14.59 -28.66
CA SER A 380 16.50 -14.08 -27.83
C SER A 380 17.37 -15.17 -27.20
N ASN A 381 16.85 -16.39 -27.04
CA ASN A 381 17.61 -17.53 -26.50
C ASN A 381 18.31 -18.36 -27.60
N ALA A 382 17.99 -18.11 -28.87
CA ALA A 382 18.59 -18.78 -30.03
C ALA A 382 19.73 -17.97 -30.69
N ALA A 383 19.93 -16.72 -30.26
CA ALA A 383 21.05 -15.84 -30.59
C ALA A 383 22.01 -15.77 -29.40
#